data_AF-A0A3A8YBZ7-F1
#
_entry.id   AF-A0A3A8YBZ7-F1
#
_cell.length_a   1.000
_cell.length_b   1.000
_cell.length_c   1.000
_cell.angle_alpha   90.00
_cell.angle_beta   90.00
_cell.angle_gamma   90.00
#
_symmetry.space_group_name_H-M   'P 1'
#
loop_
_entity.id
_entity.type
_entity.pdbx_description
1 polymer ?
#
loop_
_entity_poly.entity_id
_entity_poly.type
_entity_poly.pdbx_seq_one_letter_code
_entity_poly.pdbx_strand_id
1 'polypeptide(L)'
;MPRNAATQNNNTENMEQQVPFKVTITEHNPERGVLANADVNVAGIMTIRNVKIKQDDYGLTVTMPRTKMPHTEQYKDSVYFADKSMKQQFDMAVETAYQESVQTQTMEQDEPEEGMEQEEDAGMSMGIQ
;
A
#
# COMPACT_ATOMS: atom_id res chain seq x y z
N MET A 1 -37.43 33.23 -23.86
CA MET A 1 -36.12 32.66 -23.47
C MET A 1 -36.28 31.99 -22.11
N PRO A 2 -36.34 30.66 -22.00
CA PRO A 2 -36.28 29.99 -20.70
C PRO A 2 -34.82 29.70 -20.32
N ARG A 3 -34.46 29.97 -19.06
CA ARG A 3 -33.17 29.60 -18.46
C ARG A 3 -33.23 28.13 -18.07
N ASN A 4 -32.28 27.36 -18.58
CA ASN A 4 -31.98 26.02 -18.07
C ASN A 4 -31.31 26.17 -16.70
N ALA A 5 -31.92 25.61 -15.66
CA ALA A 5 -31.30 25.40 -14.36
C ALA A 5 -31.50 23.92 -13.98
N ALA A 6 -30.77 23.05 -14.68
CA ALA A 6 -30.51 21.70 -14.17
C ALA A 6 -29.36 21.82 -13.17
N THR A 7 -29.69 22.15 -11.92
CA THR A 7 -28.72 22.07 -10.83
C THR A 7 -28.51 20.60 -10.51
N GLN A 8 -27.29 20.16 -10.80
CA GLN A 8 -26.74 18.84 -10.50
C GLN A 8 -26.97 18.42 -9.05
N ASN A 9 -27.35 17.15 -8.92
CA ASN A 9 -27.14 16.25 -7.79
C ASN A 9 -25.99 16.68 -6.87
N ASN A 10 -26.34 17.00 -5.62
CA ASN A 10 -25.42 16.89 -4.50
C ASN A 10 -26.18 16.15 -3.40
N ASN A 11 -26.17 14.82 -3.47
CA ASN A 11 -26.60 13.98 -2.36
C ASN A 11 -25.62 12.81 -2.24
N THR A 12 -24.37 13.15 -1.93
CA THR A 12 -23.35 12.21 -1.47
C THR A 12 -22.79 12.72 -0.15
N GLU A 13 -23.68 13.11 0.77
CA GLU A 13 -23.36 13.46 2.15
C GLU A 13 -23.34 12.21 3.05
N ASN A 14 -22.74 11.13 2.58
CA ASN A 14 -22.41 9.97 3.41
C ASN A 14 -21.04 9.41 3.05
N MET A 15 -20.03 10.28 3.02
CA MET A 15 -18.67 9.83 3.32
C MET A 15 -18.56 9.89 4.84
N GLU A 16 -18.88 8.78 5.51
CA GLU A 16 -18.20 8.44 6.76
C GLU A 16 -16.74 8.84 6.57
N GLN A 17 -16.19 9.62 7.50
CA GLN A 17 -14.85 10.19 7.42
C GLN A 17 -13.82 9.06 7.34
N GLN A 18 -13.63 8.49 6.15
CA GLN A 18 -12.54 7.60 5.83
C GLN A 18 -11.32 8.49 5.90
N VAL A 19 -10.62 8.42 7.02
CA VAL A 19 -9.32 9.04 7.16
C VAL A 19 -8.45 8.41 6.09
N PRO A 20 -7.97 9.16 5.08
CA PRO A 20 -7.21 8.55 4.01
C PRO A 20 -5.86 8.10 4.57
N PHE A 21 -5.71 6.79 4.73
CA PHE A 21 -4.46 6.14 5.12
C PHE A 21 -3.72 5.78 3.84
N LYS A 22 -2.57 6.42 3.62
CA LYS A 22 -1.65 6.01 2.56
C LYS A 22 -0.55 5.19 3.19
N VAL A 23 -0.48 3.91 2.83
CA VAL A 23 0.50 2.98 3.37
C VAL A 23 1.58 2.76 2.33
N THR A 24 2.84 2.78 2.75
CA THR A 24 3.98 2.47 1.91
C THR A 24 4.79 1.38 2.59
N ILE A 25 4.92 0.23 1.94
CA ILE A 25 5.73 -0.87 2.45
C ILE A 25 7.19 -0.56 2.17
N THR A 26 8.00 -0.47 3.22
CA THR A 26 9.41 -0.04 3.12
C THR A 26 10.36 -1.21 3.00
N GLU A 27 10.03 -2.36 3.63
CA GLU A 27 10.92 -3.52 3.67
C GLU A 27 10.12 -4.79 3.96
N HIS A 28 10.41 -5.89 3.27
CA HIS A 28 9.91 -7.22 3.60
C HIS A 28 11.01 -7.98 4.36
N ASN A 29 10.73 -8.46 5.58
CA ASN A 29 11.73 -9.09 6.43
C ASN A 29 11.23 -10.36 7.15
N PRO A 30 10.92 -11.44 6.41
CA PRO A 30 10.23 -12.64 6.93
C PRO A 30 11.01 -13.41 8.01
N GLU A 31 12.30 -13.13 8.24
CA GLU A 31 13.17 -13.98 9.06
C GLU A 31 12.94 -13.89 10.60
N ARG A 32 12.05 -13.00 11.08
CA ARG A 32 11.81 -12.81 12.53
C ARG A 32 10.34 -12.78 12.95
N GLY A 33 9.46 -13.42 12.19
CA GLY A 33 8.01 -13.40 12.46
C GLY A 33 7.36 -12.03 12.23
N VAL A 34 8.10 -11.11 11.63
CA VAL A 34 7.60 -9.87 11.02
C VAL A 34 7.63 -10.13 9.52
N LEU A 35 6.56 -9.86 8.81
CA LEU A 35 6.50 -10.00 7.36
C LEU A 35 7.09 -8.78 6.66
N ALA A 36 6.70 -7.59 7.12
CA ALA A 36 7.15 -6.34 6.52
C ALA A 36 7.11 -5.16 7.50
N ASN A 37 7.88 -4.13 7.17
CA ASN A 37 7.81 -2.81 7.76
C ASN A 37 7.05 -1.87 6.82
N ALA A 38 6.20 -1.04 7.38
CA ALA A 38 5.38 -0.07 6.66
C ALA A 38 5.47 1.31 7.31
N ASP A 39 5.39 2.32 6.46
CA ASP A 39 5.19 3.71 6.85
C ASP A 39 3.76 4.11 6.45
N VAL A 40 2.98 4.61 7.39
CA VAL A 40 1.57 4.96 7.19
C VAL A 40 1.38 6.46 7.34
N ASN A 41 1.01 7.12 6.25
CA ASN A 41 0.63 8.51 6.23
C ASN A 41 -0.88 8.65 6.50
N VAL A 42 -1.21 9.39 7.54
CA VAL A 42 -2.59 9.66 7.97
C VAL A 42 -2.97 11.03 7.44
N ALA A 43 -3.85 11.07 6.45
CA ALA A 43 -4.44 12.29 5.88
C ALA A 43 -3.47 13.41 5.47
N GLY A 44 -2.20 13.09 5.17
CA GLY A 44 -1.17 14.09 4.87
C GLY A 44 -0.71 14.92 6.07
N ILE A 45 -1.25 14.68 7.27
CA ILE A 45 -0.94 15.48 8.48
C ILE A 45 0.17 14.86 9.32
N MET A 46 0.31 13.54 9.29
CA MET A 46 1.33 12.81 10.04
C MET A 46 1.72 11.52 9.34
N THR A 47 2.95 11.07 9.57
CA THR A 47 3.43 9.76 9.10
C THR A 47 3.89 8.94 10.30
N ILE A 48 3.32 7.75 10.44
CA ILE A 48 3.70 6.75 11.44
C ILE A 48 4.70 5.82 10.77
N ARG A 49 5.94 5.84 11.24
CA ARG A 49 7.01 5.00 10.69
C ARG A 49 7.20 3.73 11.49
N ASN A 50 7.81 2.72 10.86
CA ASN A 50 8.19 1.48 11.52
C ASN A 50 6.98 0.72 12.11
N VAL A 51 5.86 0.75 11.38
CA VAL A 51 4.70 -0.12 11.62
C VAL A 51 5.08 -1.51 11.14
N LYS A 52 4.87 -2.52 11.97
CA LYS A 52 5.30 -3.90 11.67
C LYS A 52 4.10 -4.75 11.34
N ILE A 53 4.14 -5.40 10.19
CA ILE A 53 3.14 -6.40 9.78
C ILE A 53 3.69 -7.76 10.20
N LYS A 54 2.90 -8.56 10.89
CA LYS A 54 3.26 -9.91 11.33
C LYS A 54 2.24 -10.91 10.82
N GLN A 55 2.63 -12.18 10.79
CA GLN A 55 1.70 -13.28 10.54
C GLN A 55 1.61 -14.11 11.80
N ASP A 56 0.42 -14.14 12.40
CA ASP A 56 0.08 -14.99 13.54
C ASP A 56 -0.90 -16.09 13.06
N ASP A 57 -1.24 -17.05 13.94
CA ASP A 57 -2.18 -18.14 13.62
C ASP A 57 -3.58 -17.66 13.17
N TYR A 58 -3.94 -16.42 13.48
CA TYR A 58 -5.22 -15.79 13.14
C TYR A 58 -5.16 -14.91 11.89
N GLY A 59 -4.00 -14.78 11.24
CA GLY A 59 -3.81 -13.99 10.03
C GLY A 59 -2.76 -12.90 10.14
N LEU A 60 -2.89 -11.88 9.29
CA LEU A 60 -2.02 -10.71 9.31
C LEU A 60 -2.36 -9.82 10.51
N THR A 61 -1.37 -9.49 11.31
CA THR A 61 -1.52 -8.60 12.47
C THR A 61 -0.62 -7.39 12.32
N VAL A 62 -1.19 -6.20 12.51
CA VAL A 62 -0.44 -4.94 12.48
C VAL A 62 0.00 -4.54 13.90
N THR A 63 1.31 -4.42 14.09
CA THR A 63 1.96 -4.02 15.34
C THR A 63 2.47 -2.58 15.24
N MET A 64 2.10 -1.75 16.22
CA MET A 64 2.53 -0.35 16.29
C MET A 64 4.04 -0.21 16.58
N PRO A 65 4.68 0.90 16.17
CA PRO A 65 6.03 1.21 16.58
C PRO A 65 6.12 1.30 18.11
N ARG A 66 7.13 0.65 18.70
CA ARG A 66 7.34 0.60 20.15
C ARG A 66 8.63 1.30 20.52
N THR A 67 8.61 2.07 21.60
CA THR A 67 9.81 2.72 22.17
C THR A 67 10.14 2.07 23.51
N LYS A 68 11.44 1.84 23.77
CA LYS A 68 11.93 1.36 25.05
C LYS A 68 11.82 2.49 26.08
N MET A 69 11.18 2.24 27.22
CA MET A 69 11.16 3.22 28.30
C MET A 69 12.56 3.32 28.97
N PRO A 70 13.02 4.52 29.33
CA PRO A 70 14.36 4.70 29.91
C PRO A 70 14.47 4.21 31.36
N HIS A 71 13.36 4.10 32.10
CA HIS A 71 13.35 3.75 33.52
C HIS A 71 12.70 2.39 33.83
N THR A 72 12.11 1.75 32.83
CA THR A 72 11.56 0.40 32.94
C THR A 72 12.04 -0.34 31.70
N GLU A 73 12.51 -1.58 31.82
CA GLU A 73 12.90 -2.39 30.64
C GLU A 73 11.70 -2.81 29.77
N GLN A 74 10.59 -2.09 29.88
CA GLN A 74 9.35 -2.32 29.17
C GLN A 74 9.31 -1.52 27.87
N TYR A 75 8.68 -2.14 26.87
CA TYR A 75 8.38 -1.50 25.59
C TYR A 75 6.92 -1.08 25.59
N LYS A 76 6.66 0.16 25.18
CA LYS A 76 5.32 0.68 25.01
C LYS A 76 5.15 1.21 23.60
N ASP A 77 3.94 1.06 23.10
CA ASP A 77 3.56 1.54 21.78
C ASP A 77 3.60 3.06 21.78
N SER A 78 4.34 3.63 20.83
CA SER A 78 4.52 5.07 20.70
C SER A 78 3.27 5.75 20.15
N VAL A 79 2.47 4.99 19.39
CA VAL A 79 1.21 5.42 18.78
C VAL A 79 0.11 4.47 19.21
N TYR A 80 -1.02 5.03 19.63
CA TYR A 80 -2.21 4.28 19.99
C TYR A 80 -3.44 5.02 19.47
N PHE A 81 -4.47 4.26 19.11
CA PHE A 81 -5.75 4.81 18.68
C PHE A 81 -6.70 4.83 19.88
N ALA A 82 -7.39 5.96 20.08
CA ALA A 82 -8.44 6.06 21.09
C ALA A 82 -9.69 5.25 20.66
N ASP A 83 -10.03 5.31 19.37
CA ASP A 83 -11.21 4.66 18.80
C ASP A 83 -10.86 3.33 18.12
N LYS A 84 -11.67 2.31 18.41
CA LYS A 84 -11.54 0.97 17.79
C LYS A 84 -11.82 1.00 16.29
N SER A 85 -12.78 1.82 15.85
CA SER A 85 -13.14 1.92 14.43
C SER A 85 -11.99 2.51 13.60
N MET A 86 -11.25 3.48 14.13
CA MET A 86 -10.05 4.01 13.46
C MET A 86 -8.93 2.97 13.41
N LYS A 87 -8.74 2.21 14.49
CA LYS A 87 -7.78 1.10 14.51
C LYS A 87 -8.11 0.05 13.45
N GLN A 88 -9.38 -0.33 13.30
CA GLN A 88 -9.80 -1.28 12.27
C GLN A 88 -9.56 -0.76 10.85
N GLN A 89 -9.90 0.50 10.56
CA GLN A 89 -9.62 1.11 9.26
C GLN A 89 -8.13 1.15 8.95
N PHE A 90 -7.31 1.47 9.95
CA PHE A 90 -5.86 1.45 9.83
C PHE A 90 -5.34 0.03 9.53
N ASP A 91 -5.79 -0.98 10.28
CA ASP A 91 -5.37 -2.36 10.09
C ASP A 91 -5.73 -2.84 8.67
N MET A 92 -6.97 -2.60 8.22
CA MET A 92 -7.41 -2.96 6.86
C MET A 92 -6.60 -2.26 5.76
N ALA A 93 -6.26 -0.98 5.94
CA ALA A 93 -5.46 -0.25 4.96
C ALA A 93 -4.04 -0.81 4.85
N VAL A 94 -3.43 -1.17 6.00
CA VAL A 94 -2.09 -1.75 6.05
C VAL A 94 -2.06 -3.17 5.46
N GLU A 95 -3.05 -3.99 5.79
CA GLU A 95 -3.21 -5.34 5.23
C GLU A 95 -3.37 -5.30 3.71
N THR A 96 -4.24 -4.40 3.21
CA THR A 96 -4.48 -4.22 1.78
C THR A 96 -3.19 -3.83 1.06
N ALA A 97 -2.48 -2.83 1.57
CA ALA A 97 -1.23 -2.36 0.97
C ALA A 97 -0.11 -3.41 0.99
N TYR A 98 -0.06 -4.25 2.03
CA TYR A 98 0.87 -5.38 2.07
C TYR A 98 0.51 -6.43 1.01
N GLN A 99 -0.76 -6.75 0.86
CA GLN A 99 -1.19 -7.73 -0.14
C GLN A 99 -0.96 -7.23 -1.57
N GLU A 100 -1.22 -5.95 -1.82
CA GLU A 100 -0.86 -5.29 -3.08
C GLU A 100 0.65 -5.30 -3.31
N SER A 101 1.47 -5.00 -2.30
CA SER A 101 2.94 -4.98 -2.47
C SER A 101 3.52 -6.36 -2.78
N VAL A 102 2.97 -7.41 -2.16
CA VAL A 102 3.32 -8.80 -2.48
C VAL A 102 2.88 -9.17 -3.89
N GLN A 103 1.68 -8.76 -4.32
CA GLN A 103 1.20 -9.00 -5.69
C GLN A 103 2.02 -8.27 -6.74
N THR A 104 2.41 -7.01 -6.51
CA THR A 104 3.29 -6.28 -7.44
C THR A 104 4.67 -6.91 -7.55
N GLN A 105 5.25 -7.40 -6.44
CA GLN A 105 6.52 -8.13 -6.49
C GLN A 105 6.43 -9.42 -7.31
N THR A 106 5.28 -10.10 -7.31
CA THR A 106 5.08 -11.28 -8.16
C THR A 106 4.86 -10.91 -9.63
N MET A 107 4.22 -9.77 -9.94
CA MET A 107 4.03 -9.32 -11.32
C MET A 107 5.32 -8.77 -11.95
N GLU A 108 6.23 -8.17 -11.17
CA GLU A 108 7.55 -7.74 -11.67
C GLU A 108 8.50 -8.91 -11.97
N GLN A 109 8.13 -10.16 -11.63
CA GLN A 109 8.84 -11.38 -12.04
C GLN A 109 8.23 -12.09 -13.25
N ASP A 110 7.00 -11.74 -13.62
CA ASP A 110 6.32 -12.18 -14.84
C ASP A 110 6.19 -10.96 -15.77
N GLU A 111 7.31 -10.36 -16.16
CA GLU A 111 7.35 -9.84 -17.53
C GLU A 111 7.30 -11.06 -18.44
N PRO A 112 6.23 -11.28 -19.23
CA PRO A 112 6.43 -12.03 -20.45
C PRO A 112 7.46 -11.23 -21.25
N GLU A 113 8.61 -11.82 -21.55
CA GLU A 113 9.36 -11.45 -22.75
C GLU A 113 8.37 -11.58 -23.92
N GLU A 114 7.61 -10.52 -24.20
CA GLU A 114 6.80 -10.40 -25.39
C GLU A 114 7.75 -10.35 -26.58
N GLY A 115 8.04 -11.52 -27.12
CA GLY A 115 8.52 -11.65 -28.47
C GLY A 115 7.50 -11.03 -29.42
N MET A 116 7.96 -10.11 -30.27
CA MET A 116 7.64 -10.00 -31.71
C MET A 116 7.96 -8.57 -32.17
N GLU A 117 9.14 -8.38 -32.76
CA GLU A 117 9.24 -7.43 -33.87
C GLU A 117 9.45 -8.22 -35.15
N GLN A 118 8.43 -8.08 -36.01
CA GLN A 118 8.24 -8.73 -37.29
C GLN A 118 9.31 -8.33 -38.31
N GLU A 119 9.49 -9.25 -39.25
CA GLU A 119 10.15 -9.11 -40.55
C GLU A 119 10.04 -7.71 -41.17
N GLU A 120 11.17 -7.07 -41.46
CA GLU A 120 11.28 -6.15 -42.59
C GLU A 120 12.00 -6.85 -43.75
N ASP A 121 11.18 -7.37 -44.67
CA ASP A 121 11.54 -7.58 -46.07
C ASP A 121 12.00 -6.24 -46.66
N ALA A 122 13.31 -6.08 -46.80
CA ALA A 122 13.90 -5.04 -47.63
C ALA A 122 14.93 -5.68 -48.56
N GLY A 123 14.43 -6.25 -49.65
CA GLY A 123 15.27 -6.63 -50.77
C GLY A 123 16.04 -5.42 -51.31
N MET A 124 17.37 -5.49 -51.32
CA MET A 124 18.19 -4.81 -52.32
C MET A 124 19.39 -5.69 -52.73
N SER A 125 19.29 -6.12 -53.98
CA SER A 125 20.31 -6.75 -54.82
C SER A 125 21.52 -5.83 -55.07
N MET A 126 22.73 -6.40 -54.97
CA MET A 126 23.89 -6.25 -55.89
C MET A 126 25.11 -6.87 -55.18
N GLY A 127 25.63 -8.03 -55.60
CA GLY A 127 26.69 -8.15 -56.61
C GLY A 127 28.08 -8.05 -55.95
N ILE A 128 29.16 -8.75 -56.30
CA ILE A 128 29.59 -9.54 -57.46
C ILE A 128 30.85 -10.30 -56.99
N GLN A 129 31.10 -11.47 -57.61
CA GLN A 129 32.35 -12.24 -57.75
C GLN A 129 33.55 -11.97 -56.84
#